data_AF-A0A1W9QJQ9-F1
#
_entry.id   AF-A0A1W9QJQ9-F1
#
_cell.length_a   1.000
_cell.length_b   1.000
_cell.length_c   1.000
_cell.angle_alpha   90.00
_cell.angle_beta   90.00
_cell.angle_gamma   90.00
#
_symmetry.space_group_name_H-M   'P 1'
#
loop_
_entity.id
_entity.type
_entity.pdbx_description
1 polymer ?
#
loop_
_entity_poly.entity_id
_entity_poly.type
_entity_poly.pdbx_seq_one_letter_code
_entity_poly.pdbx_strand_id
1 'polypeptide(L)'
;LQRYGGLREESILLKDLGEDRFQNHITLFLILGDDFKKFKETEEFFSFWTIEEQKVQEARNIIKELIRELKRKNDLMEAQEMSRRVTVNVQLPVLISYIDISKYIFQSPFGHYGLVDWPEVRPKGLRDSAYLVLKQEGRPLHFTEIARKISELPHSRGAVLPESVHNELIRNERFVLIGRGIYALREWGYSPGTVKDVIKSVLKKAGKPLSREEIIKKVLEQRNVKESTIILNLQNKKAFKRDSRGKYNLV
;
A
#
# COMPACT_ATOMS: atom_id res chain seq x y z
N LEU A 1 -8.43 16.22 -27.14
CA LEU A 1 -7.05 16.49 -26.65
C LEU A 1 -6.92 17.81 -25.89
N GLN A 2 -7.42 18.94 -26.39
CA GLN A 2 -7.37 20.24 -25.68
C GLN A 2 -7.89 20.19 -24.22
N ARG A 3 -9.05 19.54 -24.01
CA ARG A 3 -9.64 19.32 -22.66
C ARG A 3 -8.70 18.62 -21.67
N TYR A 4 -7.73 17.86 -22.17
CA TYR A 4 -6.79 17.05 -21.39
C TYR A 4 -5.36 17.63 -21.42
N GLY A 5 -5.22 18.92 -21.72
CA GLY A 5 -3.93 19.62 -21.69
C GLY A 5 -3.05 19.33 -22.90
N GLY A 6 -3.69 18.99 -24.03
CA GLY A 6 -3.02 18.84 -25.32
C GLY A 6 -2.51 17.43 -25.62
N LEU A 7 -2.56 16.50 -24.66
CA LEU A 7 -2.12 15.11 -24.88
C LEU A 7 -3.01 14.10 -24.15
N ARG A 8 -3.02 12.85 -24.61
CA ARG A 8 -3.71 11.71 -23.98
C ARG A 8 -3.09 10.38 -24.42
N GLU A 9 -2.98 9.45 -23.48
CA GLU A 9 -2.53 8.08 -23.75
C GLU A 9 -3.40 7.41 -24.82
N GLU A 10 -2.79 6.66 -25.72
CA GLU A 10 -3.43 6.15 -26.92
C GLU A 10 -4.57 5.18 -26.60
N SER A 11 -4.36 4.19 -25.73
CA SER A 11 -5.39 3.20 -25.39
C SER A 11 -6.62 3.84 -24.74
N ILE A 12 -6.42 4.83 -23.85
CA ILE A 12 -7.48 5.59 -23.19
C ILE A 12 -8.19 6.47 -24.21
N LEU A 13 -7.46 7.20 -25.06
CA LEU A 13 -8.05 8.05 -26.09
C LEU A 13 -8.93 7.25 -27.07
N LEU A 14 -8.43 6.10 -27.52
CA LEU A 14 -9.16 5.22 -28.44
C LEU A 14 -10.40 4.62 -27.78
N LYS A 15 -10.32 4.26 -26.49
CA LYS A 15 -11.48 3.77 -25.74
C LYS A 15 -12.52 4.87 -25.51
N ASP A 16 -12.09 6.09 -25.19
CA ASP A 16 -13.00 7.22 -24.94
C ASP A 16 -13.77 7.66 -26.20
N LEU A 17 -13.15 7.57 -27.37
CA LEU A 17 -13.73 8.05 -28.64
C LEU A 17 -14.34 6.94 -29.49
N GLY A 18 -13.73 5.76 -29.48
CA GLY A 18 -14.08 4.65 -30.36
C GLY A 18 -14.75 3.47 -29.64
N GLU A 19 -14.85 3.53 -28.31
CA GLU A 19 -15.30 2.41 -27.47
C GLU A 19 -14.54 1.12 -27.86
N ASP A 20 -15.22 -0.03 -27.93
CA ASP A 20 -14.60 -1.30 -28.33
C ASP A 20 -14.68 -1.55 -29.85
N ARG A 21 -15.44 -0.74 -30.62
CA ARG A 21 -15.78 -1.04 -32.03
C ARG A 21 -15.05 -0.18 -33.05
N PHE A 22 -14.76 1.08 -32.73
CA PHE A 22 -14.31 2.08 -33.71
C PHE A 22 -12.85 2.51 -33.52
N GLN A 23 -12.08 1.85 -32.66
CA GLN A 23 -10.68 2.21 -32.37
C GLN A 23 -9.79 2.35 -33.61
N ASN A 24 -9.96 1.47 -34.61
CA ASN A 24 -9.22 1.54 -35.87
C ASN A 24 -9.60 2.76 -36.71
N HIS A 25 -10.86 3.17 -36.70
CA HIS A 25 -11.34 4.36 -37.42
C HIS A 25 -10.79 5.64 -36.77
N ILE A 26 -10.81 5.70 -35.44
CA ILE A 26 -10.21 6.81 -34.69
C ILE A 26 -8.71 6.91 -34.97
N THR A 27 -8.00 5.78 -34.92
CA THR A 27 -6.57 5.73 -35.26
C THR A 27 -6.31 6.26 -36.67
N LEU A 28 -7.11 5.86 -37.67
CA LEU A 28 -6.99 6.37 -39.03
C LEU A 28 -7.19 7.89 -39.09
N PHE A 29 -8.20 8.43 -38.43
CA PHE A 29 -8.43 9.88 -38.40
C PHE A 29 -7.30 10.65 -37.71
N LEU A 30 -6.73 10.10 -36.64
CA LEU A 30 -5.56 10.70 -35.97
C LEU A 30 -4.31 10.67 -36.87
N ILE A 31 -4.13 9.64 -37.69
CA ILE A 31 -3.02 9.55 -38.64
C ILE A 31 -3.20 10.52 -39.81
N LEU A 32 -4.42 10.70 -40.30
CA LEU A 32 -4.72 11.57 -41.44
C LEU A 32 -4.75 13.07 -41.10
N GLY A 33 -4.93 13.42 -39.82
CA GLY A 33 -4.96 14.81 -39.37
C GLY A 33 -3.56 15.36 -39.10
N ASP A 34 -3.20 16.45 -39.76
CA ASP A 34 -1.89 17.12 -39.60
C ASP A 34 -1.66 17.70 -38.19
N ASP A 35 -2.75 18.00 -37.47
CA ASP A 35 -2.72 18.56 -36.12
C ASP A 35 -2.31 17.54 -35.04
N PHE A 36 -2.27 16.24 -35.36
CA PHE A 36 -2.02 15.19 -34.39
C PHE A 36 -0.64 14.56 -34.57
N LYS A 37 0.10 14.51 -33.47
CA LYS A 37 1.43 13.88 -33.43
C LYS A 37 1.38 12.66 -32.51
N LYS A 38 1.77 11.51 -33.06
CA LYS A 38 1.94 10.28 -32.29
C LYS A 38 3.32 10.22 -31.67
N PHE A 39 3.37 10.06 -30.36
CA PHE A 39 4.57 9.65 -29.64
C PHE A 39 4.56 8.14 -29.47
N LYS A 40 5.62 7.48 -29.95
CA LYS A 40 5.81 6.04 -29.80
C LYS A 40 6.11 5.70 -28.35
N GLU A 41 5.74 4.49 -27.96
CA GLU A 41 6.05 3.94 -26.64
C GLU A 41 7.56 3.94 -26.38
N THR A 42 7.93 4.25 -25.14
CA THR A 42 9.31 4.29 -24.64
C THR A 42 9.40 3.55 -23.31
N GLU A 43 10.58 3.45 -22.72
CA GLU A 43 10.75 2.92 -21.36
C GLU A 43 9.98 3.73 -20.30
N GLU A 44 9.89 5.05 -20.48
CA GLU A 44 9.27 5.96 -19.50
C GLU A 44 7.77 6.18 -19.73
N PHE A 45 7.32 6.07 -20.99
CA PHE A 45 5.98 6.47 -21.41
C PHE A 45 5.28 5.43 -22.29
N PHE A 46 3.96 5.30 -22.13
CA PHE A 46 3.09 4.63 -23.09
C PHE A 46 3.03 5.39 -24.43
N SER A 47 2.45 4.79 -25.47
CA SER A 47 2.15 5.55 -26.68
C SER A 47 1.04 6.57 -26.39
N PHE A 48 1.16 7.77 -26.95
CA PHE A 48 0.17 8.82 -26.74
C PHE A 48 0.09 9.75 -27.94
N TRP A 49 -1.02 10.47 -28.02
CA TRP A 49 -1.25 11.49 -29.04
C TRP A 49 -1.19 12.88 -28.43
N THR A 50 -0.58 13.83 -29.14
CA THR A 50 -0.52 15.23 -28.75
C THR A 50 -0.87 16.15 -29.91
N ILE A 51 -1.37 17.34 -29.61
CA ILE A 51 -1.52 18.45 -30.57
C ILE A 51 -0.36 19.45 -30.48
N GLU A 52 0.42 19.41 -29.39
CA GLU A 52 1.49 20.37 -29.11
C GLU A 52 2.71 19.65 -28.50
N GLU A 53 3.89 19.78 -29.11
CA GLU A 53 5.12 19.18 -28.57
C GLU A 53 5.57 19.82 -27.26
N GLN A 54 5.30 21.12 -27.09
CA GLN A 54 5.66 21.86 -25.87
C GLN A 54 4.97 21.27 -24.63
N LYS A 55 3.73 20.76 -24.78
CA LYS A 55 2.97 20.09 -23.73
C LYS A 55 3.57 18.76 -23.29
N VAL A 56 4.30 18.08 -24.18
CA VAL A 56 5.02 16.85 -23.83
C VAL A 56 6.16 17.15 -22.85
N GLN A 57 6.88 18.26 -23.06
CA GLN A 57 7.95 18.66 -22.15
C GLN A 57 7.40 19.12 -20.79
N GLU A 58 6.26 19.83 -20.79
CA GLU A 58 5.53 20.20 -19.59
C GLU A 58 5.13 18.96 -18.77
N ALA A 59 4.49 17.99 -19.40
CA ALA A 59 4.08 16.74 -18.76
C ALA A 59 5.28 15.96 -18.20
N ARG A 60 6.39 15.86 -18.95
CA ARG A 60 7.64 15.22 -18.49
C ARG A 60 8.17 15.85 -17.21
N ASN A 61 8.16 17.18 -17.12
CA ASN A 61 8.65 17.89 -15.95
C ASN A 61 7.74 17.64 -14.74
N ILE A 62 6.42 17.72 -14.93
CA ILE A 62 5.41 17.44 -13.90
C ILE A 62 5.54 16.01 -13.37
N ILE A 63 5.65 15.01 -14.25
CA ILE A 63 5.78 13.61 -13.85
C ILE A 63 7.05 13.39 -13.02
N LYS A 64 8.18 14.00 -13.42
CA LYS A 64 9.43 13.92 -12.65
C LYS A 64 9.30 14.56 -11.26
N GLU A 65 8.60 15.67 -11.15
CA GLU A 65 8.31 16.33 -9.87
C GLU A 65 7.43 15.45 -8.97
N LEU A 66 6.34 14.90 -9.52
CA LEU A 66 5.45 13.99 -8.80
C LEU A 66 6.17 12.73 -8.31
N ILE A 67 7.06 12.14 -9.11
CA ILE A 67 7.86 10.98 -8.68
C ILE A 67 8.72 11.35 -7.47
N ARG A 68 9.33 12.55 -7.44
CA ARG A 68 10.13 13.01 -6.29
C ARG A 68 9.26 13.22 -5.07
N GLU A 69 8.10 13.83 -5.22
CA GLU A 69 7.15 14.06 -4.11
C GLU A 69 6.60 12.76 -3.54
N LEU A 70 6.25 11.78 -4.39
CA LEU A 70 5.86 10.44 -3.96
C LEU A 70 6.96 9.76 -3.15
N LYS A 71 8.21 9.79 -3.65
CA LYS A 71 9.36 9.23 -2.93
C LYS A 71 9.61 9.93 -1.60
N ARG A 72 9.44 11.25 -1.54
CA ARG A 72 9.63 12.07 -0.34
C ARG A 72 8.56 11.78 0.72
N LYS A 73 7.29 11.68 0.31
CA LYS A 73 6.17 11.34 1.19
C LYS A 73 6.25 9.88 1.65
N ASN A 74 6.75 9.00 0.79
CA ASN A 74 6.77 7.54 0.99
C ASN A 74 5.37 6.98 1.29
N ASP A 75 4.35 7.55 0.65
CA ASP A 75 2.96 7.17 0.80
C ASP A 75 2.14 7.59 -0.44
N LEU A 76 0.97 7.00 -0.60
CA LEU A 76 0.04 7.31 -1.68
C LEU A 76 -0.48 8.74 -1.58
N MET A 77 -0.89 9.30 -2.72
CA MET A 77 -1.45 10.66 -2.81
C MET A 77 -2.75 10.69 -3.60
N GLU A 78 -3.68 11.54 -3.17
CA GLU A 78 -4.88 11.84 -3.96
C GLU A 78 -4.55 12.74 -5.14
N ALA A 79 -5.34 12.68 -6.22
CA ALA A 79 -5.15 13.56 -7.38
C ALA A 79 -5.17 15.05 -6.99
N GLN A 80 -6.04 15.42 -6.06
CA GLN A 80 -6.13 16.78 -5.51
C GLN A 80 -4.91 17.19 -4.68
N GLU A 81 -4.29 16.25 -3.98
CA GLU A 81 -3.05 16.51 -3.25
C GLU A 81 -1.89 16.69 -4.24
N MET A 82 -1.81 15.81 -5.24
CA MET A 82 -0.79 15.91 -6.28
C MET A 82 -0.87 17.25 -7.01
N SER A 83 -2.06 17.71 -7.39
CA SER A 83 -2.23 18.99 -8.10
C SER A 83 -1.78 20.21 -7.27
N ARG A 84 -1.75 20.11 -5.94
CA ARG A 84 -1.25 21.17 -5.05
C ARG A 84 0.27 21.13 -4.84
N ARG A 85 0.88 19.96 -5.09
CA ARG A 85 2.33 19.74 -4.87
C ARG A 85 3.17 20.01 -6.12
N VAL A 86 2.55 20.05 -7.29
CA VAL A 86 3.21 20.50 -8.51
C VAL A 86 3.38 22.02 -8.51
N THR A 87 4.53 22.48 -8.98
CA THR A 87 4.86 23.90 -9.10
C THR A 87 3.91 24.65 -10.04
N VAL A 88 3.40 23.95 -11.07
CA VAL A 88 2.47 24.52 -12.06
C VAL A 88 1.03 24.17 -11.66
N ASN A 89 0.18 25.19 -11.54
CA ASN A 89 -1.24 25.00 -11.28
C ASN A 89 -1.92 24.42 -12.53
N VAL A 90 -2.15 23.11 -12.51
CA VAL A 90 -2.83 22.37 -13.59
C VAL A 90 -4.20 21.88 -13.13
N GLN A 91 -5.17 21.91 -14.04
CA GLN A 91 -6.48 21.33 -13.77
C GLN A 91 -6.38 19.82 -13.60
N LEU A 92 -7.20 19.23 -12.73
CA LEU A 92 -7.17 17.79 -12.45
C LEU A 92 -7.26 16.89 -13.71
N PRO A 93 -8.14 17.15 -14.70
CA PRO A 93 -8.19 16.32 -15.90
C PRO A 93 -6.89 16.36 -16.73
N VAL A 94 -6.17 17.49 -16.69
CA VAL A 94 -4.88 17.65 -17.35
C VAL A 94 -3.81 16.87 -16.61
N LEU A 95 -3.75 17.01 -15.28
CA LEU A 95 -2.82 16.27 -14.44
C LEU A 95 -2.98 14.76 -14.60
N ILE A 96 -4.23 14.27 -14.58
CA ILE A 96 -4.54 12.85 -14.78
C ILE A 96 -4.07 12.41 -16.16
N SER A 97 -4.36 13.18 -17.22
CA SER A 97 -3.87 12.86 -18.57
C SER A 97 -2.34 12.78 -18.65
N TYR A 98 -1.63 13.65 -17.92
CA TYR A 98 -0.16 13.62 -17.86
C TYR A 98 0.34 12.42 -17.06
N ILE A 99 -0.35 12.02 -16.00
CA ILE A 99 0.00 10.82 -15.24
C ILE A 99 -0.24 9.56 -16.09
N ASP A 100 -1.35 9.50 -16.82
CA ASP A 100 -1.77 8.33 -17.60
C ASP A 100 -0.77 7.94 -18.71
N ILE A 101 0.00 8.89 -19.24
CA ILE A 101 1.06 8.57 -20.20
C ILE A 101 2.30 7.94 -19.55
N SER A 102 2.46 8.05 -18.22
CA SER A 102 3.63 7.56 -17.49
C SER A 102 3.55 6.08 -17.18
N LYS A 103 4.68 5.38 -17.31
CA LYS A 103 4.84 3.99 -16.83
C LYS A 103 5.26 3.89 -15.37
N TYR A 104 5.47 5.01 -14.68
CA TYR A 104 5.98 5.02 -13.30
C TYR A 104 4.93 5.31 -12.24
N ILE A 105 3.88 6.05 -12.57
CA ILE A 105 2.83 6.45 -11.63
C ILE A 105 1.52 5.80 -12.06
N PHE A 106 0.89 5.09 -11.13
CA PHE A 106 -0.38 4.41 -11.38
C PHE A 106 -1.37 4.73 -10.28
N GLN A 107 -2.65 4.66 -10.63
CA GLN A 107 -3.73 4.68 -9.66
C GLN A 107 -3.85 3.31 -8.98
N SER A 108 -3.90 3.30 -7.67
CA SER A 108 -4.20 2.14 -6.85
C SER A 108 -5.67 1.73 -7.01
N PRO A 109 -6.05 0.51 -6.61
CA PRO A 109 -7.45 0.06 -6.62
C PRO A 109 -8.41 0.94 -5.80
N PHE A 110 -7.89 1.84 -4.96
CA PHE A 110 -8.66 2.73 -4.08
C PHE A 110 -8.70 4.18 -4.55
N GLY A 111 -8.15 4.47 -5.73
CA GLY A 111 -8.24 5.80 -6.34
C GLY A 111 -7.09 6.75 -6.02
N HIS A 112 -6.18 6.38 -5.12
CA HIS A 112 -4.94 7.12 -4.84
C HIS A 112 -3.85 6.78 -5.84
N TYR A 113 -2.84 7.63 -5.97
CA TYR A 113 -1.73 7.44 -6.90
C TYR A 113 -0.43 7.15 -6.16
N GLY A 114 0.39 6.30 -6.74
CA GLY A 114 1.71 5.95 -6.24
C GLY A 114 2.61 5.42 -7.33
N LEU A 115 3.82 5.01 -6.93
CA LEU A 115 4.77 4.40 -7.86
C LEU A 115 4.36 2.98 -8.23
N VAL A 116 4.56 2.59 -9.48
CA VAL A 116 4.19 1.25 -10.00
C VAL A 116 4.83 0.09 -9.24
N ASP A 117 6.00 0.31 -8.65
CA ASP A 117 6.72 -0.69 -7.86
C ASP A 117 6.19 -0.85 -6.43
N TRP A 118 5.29 0.04 -6.00
CA TRP A 118 4.69 -0.04 -4.68
C TRP A 118 3.63 -1.14 -4.62
N PRO A 119 3.70 -2.04 -3.62
CA PRO A 119 2.70 -3.10 -3.39
C PRO A 119 1.25 -2.58 -3.34
N GLU A 120 1.07 -1.36 -2.85
CA GLU A 120 -0.24 -0.72 -2.70
C GLU A 120 -0.86 -0.28 -4.02
N VAL A 121 -0.02 -0.04 -5.03
CA VAL A 121 -0.44 0.39 -6.37
C VAL A 121 -0.69 -0.83 -7.25
N ARG A 122 0.28 -1.75 -7.27
CA ARG A 122 0.21 -2.96 -8.09
C ARG A 122 0.64 -4.17 -7.27
N PRO A 123 -0.29 -4.81 -6.52
CA PRO A 123 0.05 -6.02 -5.78
C PRO A 123 0.43 -7.15 -6.74
N LYS A 124 1.67 -7.63 -6.67
CA LYS A 124 2.21 -8.64 -7.59
C LYS A 124 1.81 -10.07 -7.19
N GLY A 125 1.26 -10.26 -6.00
CA GLY A 125 0.78 -11.54 -5.51
C GLY A 125 0.13 -11.46 -4.14
N LEU A 126 -0.13 -12.63 -3.55
CA LEU A 126 -0.94 -12.75 -2.34
C LEU A 126 -0.38 -12.00 -1.13
N ARG A 127 0.95 -11.94 -1.01
CA ARG A 127 1.65 -11.18 0.05
C ARG A 127 1.35 -9.69 -0.03
N ASP A 128 1.44 -9.12 -1.22
CA ASP A 128 1.23 -7.69 -1.41
C ASP A 128 -0.25 -7.34 -1.28
N SER A 129 -1.16 -8.21 -1.74
CA SER A 129 -2.59 -8.06 -1.48
C SER A 129 -2.93 -8.11 0.01
N ALA A 130 -2.30 -9.01 0.77
CA ALA A 130 -2.47 -9.07 2.22
C ALA A 130 -1.94 -7.83 2.94
N TYR A 131 -0.80 -7.29 2.50
CA TYR A 131 -0.25 -6.03 2.98
C TYR A 131 -1.22 -4.88 2.72
N LEU A 132 -1.74 -4.78 1.50
CA LEU A 132 -2.70 -3.77 1.09
C LEU A 132 -3.98 -3.81 1.93
N VAL A 133 -4.56 -4.99 2.14
CA VAL A 133 -5.76 -5.18 2.98
C VAL A 133 -5.51 -4.74 4.42
N LEU A 134 -4.39 -5.14 5.03
CA LEU A 134 -4.07 -4.75 6.40
C LEU A 134 -3.85 -3.24 6.52
N LYS A 135 -3.12 -2.63 5.56
CA LYS A 135 -2.85 -1.20 5.55
C LYS A 135 -4.14 -0.38 5.40
N GLN A 136 -5.05 -0.83 4.54
CA GLN A 136 -6.36 -0.21 4.35
C GLN A 136 -7.24 -0.29 5.61
N GLU A 137 -7.29 -1.45 6.26
CA GLU A 137 -8.12 -1.65 7.45
C GLU A 137 -7.55 -0.94 8.69
N GLY A 138 -6.24 -0.64 8.69
CA GLY A 138 -5.57 0.08 9.77
C GLY A 138 -5.58 -0.66 11.12
N ARG A 139 -5.91 -1.96 11.13
CA ARG A 139 -5.99 -2.79 12.33
C ARG A 139 -5.55 -4.23 12.04
N PRO A 140 -5.09 -4.98 13.07
CA PRO A 140 -4.78 -6.39 12.90
C PRO A 140 -6.02 -7.21 12.55
N LEU A 141 -5.86 -8.21 11.67
CA LEU A 141 -6.95 -9.04 11.16
C LEU A 141 -6.63 -10.54 11.27
N HIS A 142 -7.68 -11.36 11.32
CA HIS A 142 -7.50 -12.80 11.19
C HIS A 142 -7.20 -13.19 9.74
N PHE A 143 -6.33 -14.19 9.50
CA PHE A 143 -5.93 -14.59 8.15
C PHE A 143 -7.11 -14.98 7.24
N THR A 144 -8.19 -15.54 7.81
CA THR A 144 -9.43 -15.84 7.06
C THR A 144 -10.15 -14.58 6.61
N GLU A 145 -10.17 -13.53 7.45
CA GLU A 145 -10.74 -12.23 7.11
C GLU A 145 -9.89 -11.53 6.04
N ILE A 146 -8.56 -11.65 6.13
CA ILE A 146 -7.62 -11.17 5.10
C ILE A 146 -7.92 -11.87 3.77
N ALA A 147 -8.05 -13.20 3.76
CA ALA A 147 -8.35 -13.96 2.53
C ALA A 147 -9.68 -13.55 1.88
N ARG A 148 -10.72 -13.34 2.68
CA ARG A 148 -12.02 -12.85 2.20
C ARG A 148 -11.87 -11.47 1.56
N LYS A 149 -11.22 -10.52 2.25
CA LYS A 149 -11.01 -9.16 1.74
C LYS A 149 -10.14 -9.12 0.49
N ILE A 150 -9.12 -9.98 0.38
CA ILE A 150 -8.34 -10.10 -0.86
C ILE A 150 -9.23 -10.58 -2.01
N SER A 151 -10.14 -11.53 -1.75
CA SER A 151 -11.06 -12.04 -2.77
C SER A 151 -12.03 -10.97 -3.29
N GLU A 152 -12.32 -9.95 -2.48
CA GLU A 152 -13.19 -8.81 -2.80
C GLU A 152 -12.47 -7.70 -3.58
N LEU A 153 -11.15 -7.78 -3.77
CA LEU A 153 -10.40 -6.77 -4.52
C LEU A 153 -10.74 -6.83 -6.02
N PRO A 154 -10.81 -5.68 -6.73
CA PRO A 154 -11.15 -5.63 -8.16
C PRO A 154 -10.22 -6.45 -9.08
N HIS A 155 -8.98 -6.68 -8.63
CA HIS A 155 -7.96 -7.41 -9.39
C HIS A 155 -7.83 -8.88 -8.99
N SER A 156 -8.66 -9.36 -8.04
CA SER A 156 -8.61 -10.75 -7.60
C SER A 156 -9.13 -11.70 -8.68
N ARG A 157 -8.40 -12.78 -8.95
CA ARG A 157 -8.76 -13.80 -9.95
C ARG A 157 -9.70 -14.88 -9.41
N GLY A 158 -10.41 -14.59 -8.32
CA GLY A 158 -11.37 -15.51 -7.70
C GLY A 158 -11.17 -15.66 -6.20
N ALA A 159 -11.77 -16.73 -5.65
CA ALA A 159 -11.71 -17.03 -4.23
C ALA A 159 -10.28 -17.38 -3.79
N VAL A 160 -9.83 -16.72 -2.73
CA VAL A 160 -8.52 -16.95 -2.13
C VAL A 160 -8.66 -17.93 -0.97
N LEU A 161 -7.83 -18.98 -0.98
CA LEU A 161 -7.75 -19.95 0.11
C LEU A 161 -7.10 -19.33 1.36
N PRO A 162 -7.76 -19.39 2.53
CA PRO A 162 -7.19 -18.89 3.78
C PRO A 162 -5.83 -19.52 4.14
N GLU A 163 -5.64 -20.80 3.85
CA GLU A 163 -4.41 -21.54 4.12
C GLU A 163 -3.23 -20.97 3.32
N SER A 164 -3.47 -20.60 2.05
CA SER A 164 -2.47 -19.96 1.21
C SER A 164 -2.08 -18.60 1.78
N VAL A 165 -3.05 -17.78 2.21
CA VAL A 165 -2.77 -16.49 2.87
C VAL A 165 -1.96 -16.71 4.13
N HIS A 166 -2.35 -17.67 4.97
CA HIS A 166 -1.64 -17.98 6.20
C HIS A 166 -0.17 -18.33 5.96
N ASN A 167 0.11 -19.20 4.98
CA ASN A 167 1.47 -19.57 4.62
C ASN A 167 2.30 -18.38 4.12
N GLU A 168 1.69 -17.51 3.31
CA GLU A 168 2.36 -16.34 2.76
C GLU A 168 2.62 -15.26 3.83
N LEU A 169 1.73 -15.12 4.81
CA LEU A 169 1.90 -14.23 5.96
C LEU A 169 3.05 -14.70 6.88
N ILE A 170 3.17 -16.01 7.12
CA ILE A 170 4.27 -16.58 7.94
C ILE A 170 5.62 -16.35 7.27
N ARG A 171 5.70 -16.52 5.95
CA ARG A 171 6.95 -16.45 5.18
C ARG A 171 7.48 -15.03 4.99
N ASN A 172 6.69 -14.01 5.27
CA ASN A 172 7.05 -12.62 5.01
C ASN A 172 7.19 -11.83 6.30
N GLU A 173 8.38 -11.28 6.51
CA GLU A 173 8.76 -10.51 7.67
C GLU A 173 7.93 -9.24 7.90
N ARG A 174 7.29 -8.69 6.86
CA ARG A 174 6.41 -7.52 7.00
C ARG A 174 5.22 -7.77 7.93
N PHE A 175 4.87 -9.04 8.16
CA PHE A 175 3.76 -9.42 9.02
C PHE A 175 4.25 -9.95 10.37
N VAL A 176 3.45 -9.70 11.40
CA VAL A 176 3.68 -10.19 12.75
C VAL A 176 2.43 -10.90 13.21
N LEU A 177 2.56 -12.20 13.51
CA LEU A 177 1.51 -12.95 14.20
C LEU A 177 1.42 -12.43 15.63
N ILE A 178 0.31 -11.79 16.02
CA ILE A 178 0.10 -11.19 17.35
C ILE A 178 -0.87 -11.98 18.24
N GLY A 179 -1.66 -12.89 17.64
CA GLY A 179 -2.61 -13.77 18.31
C GLY A 179 -2.90 -15.00 17.45
N ARG A 180 -3.79 -15.90 17.87
CA ARG A 180 -4.11 -17.11 17.08
C ARG A 180 -4.72 -16.71 15.73
N GLY A 181 -3.93 -16.87 14.67
CA GLY A 181 -4.31 -16.48 13.31
C GLY A 181 -4.46 -14.97 13.08
N ILE A 182 -4.12 -14.11 14.05
CA ILE A 182 -4.23 -12.65 13.93
C ILE A 182 -2.89 -12.07 13.52
N TYR A 183 -2.87 -11.35 12.40
CA TYR A 183 -1.69 -10.72 11.83
C TYR A 183 -1.81 -9.21 11.85
N ALA A 184 -0.67 -8.57 12.11
CA ALA A 184 -0.49 -7.11 12.07
C ALA A 184 0.72 -6.76 11.19
N LEU A 185 0.81 -5.51 10.74
CA LEU A 185 1.99 -5.03 10.04
C LEU A 185 3.11 -4.71 11.03
N ARG A 186 4.35 -5.10 10.69
CA ARG A 186 5.55 -4.81 11.50
C ARG A 186 5.77 -3.30 11.65
N GLU A 187 5.45 -2.52 10.62
CA GLU A 187 5.59 -1.06 10.61
C GLU A 187 4.70 -0.35 11.65
N TRP A 188 3.64 -1.00 12.13
CA TRP A 188 2.81 -0.48 13.22
C TRP A 188 3.46 -0.61 14.61
N GLY A 189 4.67 -1.16 14.68
CA GLY A 189 5.45 -1.28 15.93
C GLY A 189 5.25 -2.59 16.68
N TYR A 190 4.54 -3.56 16.12
CA TYR A 190 4.36 -4.88 16.71
C TYR A 190 5.66 -5.69 16.71
N SER A 191 5.95 -6.34 17.83
CA SER A 191 7.17 -7.16 17.99
C SER A 191 6.88 -8.66 17.75
N PRO A 192 7.73 -9.37 16.98
CA PRO A 192 7.63 -10.82 16.83
C PRO A 192 7.98 -11.55 18.14
N GLY A 193 7.64 -12.84 18.21
CA GLY A 193 7.97 -13.71 19.35
C GLY A 193 6.76 -14.15 20.18
N THR A 194 7.03 -14.85 21.26
CA THR A 194 5.99 -15.39 22.16
C THR A 194 5.52 -14.35 23.16
N VAL A 195 4.41 -14.64 23.86
CA VAL A 195 3.94 -13.80 24.98
C VAL A 195 5.07 -13.59 26.01
N LYS A 196 5.88 -14.62 26.25
CA LYS A 196 7.05 -14.55 27.13
C LYS A 196 8.08 -13.54 26.64
N ASP A 197 8.35 -13.49 25.34
CA ASP A 197 9.33 -12.55 24.76
C ASP A 197 8.83 -11.11 24.83
N VAL A 198 7.51 -10.89 24.65
CA VAL A 198 6.89 -9.58 24.86
C VAL A 198 6.94 -9.16 26.32
N ILE A 199 6.65 -10.04 27.28
CA ILE A 199 6.80 -9.72 28.71
C ILE A 199 8.25 -9.34 29.02
N LYS A 200 9.23 -10.08 28.49
CA LYS A 200 10.65 -9.75 28.67
C LYS A 200 11.00 -8.38 28.09
N SER A 201 10.51 -8.06 26.89
CA SER A 201 10.77 -6.77 26.26
C SER A 201 10.14 -5.62 27.05
N VAL A 202 8.93 -5.81 27.58
CA VAL A 202 8.23 -4.85 28.45
C VAL A 202 9.03 -4.58 29.72
N LEU A 203 9.50 -5.62 30.42
CA LEU A 203 10.30 -5.48 31.64
C LEU A 203 11.66 -4.83 31.34
N LYS A 204 12.33 -5.23 30.27
CA LYS A 204 13.62 -4.65 29.85
C LYS A 204 13.49 -3.17 29.50
N LYS A 205 12.44 -2.77 28.77
CA LYS A 205 12.16 -1.37 28.45
C LYS A 205 11.81 -0.54 29.67
N ALA A 206 11.11 -1.12 30.65
CA ALA A 206 10.76 -0.42 31.88
C ALA A 206 11.96 -0.17 32.80
N GLY A 207 12.98 -1.03 32.75
CA GLY A 207 14.19 -0.91 33.58
C GLY A 207 13.95 -1.06 35.09
N LYS A 208 12.72 -1.41 35.49
CA LYS A 208 12.28 -1.53 36.89
C LYS A 208 11.26 -2.67 37.04
N PRO A 209 11.11 -3.25 38.25
CA PRO A 209 10.06 -4.22 38.51
C PRO A 209 8.68 -3.61 38.29
N LEU A 210 7.81 -4.34 37.58
CA LEU A 210 6.44 -3.92 37.28
C LEU A 210 5.42 -4.79 38.02
N SER A 211 4.26 -4.22 38.35
CA SER A 211 3.12 -4.98 38.87
C SER A 211 2.55 -5.91 37.80
N ARG A 212 1.77 -6.90 38.24
CA ARG A 212 1.07 -7.81 37.34
C ARG A 212 0.14 -7.04 36.38
N GLU A 213 -0.59 -6.08 36.91
CA GLU A 213 -1.56 -5.26 36.19
C GLU A 213 -0.86 -4.37 35.14
N GLU A 214 0.27 -3.76 35.51
CA GLU A 214 1.09 -2.96 34.59
C GLU A 214 1.61 -3.80 33.40
N ILE A 215 2.03 -5.03 33.68
CA ILE A 215 2.50 -5.96 32.63
C ILE A 215 1.34 -6.39 31.74
N ILE A 216 0.18 -6.75 32.31
CA ILE A 216 -1.00 -7.15 31.53
C ILE A 216 -1.38 -6.03 30.57
N LYS A 217 -1.51 -4.79 31.06
CA LYS A 217 -1.88 -3.64 30.23
C LYS A 217 -0.90 -3.44 29.05
N LYS A 218 0.41 -3.40 29.33
CA LYS A 218 1.45 -3.21 28.31
C LYS A 218 1.55 -4.35 27.30
N VAL A 219 1.27 -5.59 27.73
CA VAL A 219 1.28 -6.76 26.83
C VAL A 219 0.04 -6.77 25.95
N LEU A 220 -1.13 -6.40 26.47
CA LEU A 220 -2.36 -6.30 25.68
C LEU A 220 -2.29 -5.22 24.60
N GLU A 221 -1.57 -4.12 24.84
CA GLU A 221 -1.26 -3.11 23.82
C GLU A 221 -0.43 -3.67 22.64
N GLN A 222 0.35 -4.73 22.88
CA GLN A 222 1.27 -5.31 21.92
C GLN A 222 0.80 -6.63 21.33
N ARG A 223 -0.11 -7.37 21.99
CA ARG A 223 -0.59 -8.68 21.55
C ARG A 223 -2.03 -8.93 21.91
N ASN A 224 -2.74 -9.53 20.96
CA ASN A 224 -4.11 -9.98 21.15
C ASN A 224 -4.14 -11.36 21.84
N VAL A 225 -4.09 -11.36 23.18
CA VAL A 225 -4.09 -12.57 24.02
C VAL A 225 -5.00 -12.40 25.24
N LYS A 226 -5.48 -13.50 25.82
CA LYS A 226 -6.24 -13.46 27.07
C LYS A 226 -5.33 -13.15 28.25
N GLU A 227 -5.82 -12.40 29.23
CA GLU A 227 -5.08 -12.11 30.47
C GLU A 227 -4.58 -13.37 31.17
N SER A 228 -5.40 -14.42 31.20
CA SER A 228 -5.03 -15.73 31.77
C SER A 228 -3.75 -16.31 31.16
N THR A 229 -3.53 -16.11 29.86
CA THR A 229 -2.31 -16.56 29.18
C THR A 229 -1.09 -15.76 29.61
N ILE A 230 -1.24 -14.45 29.85
CA ILE A 230 -0.16 -13.59 30.36
C ILE A 230 0.22 -14.04 31.78
N ILE A 231 -0.78 -14.26 32.63
CA ILE A 231 -0.62 -14.70 34.01
C ILE A 231 0.10 -16.06 34.08
N LEU A 232 -0.30 -17.00 33.22
CA LEU A 232 0.35 -18.31 33.13
C LEU A 232 1.83 -18.19 32.73
N ASN A 233 2.17 -17.28 31.80
CA ASN A 233 3.56 -17.05 31.41
C ASN A 233 4.39 -16.41 32.53
N LEU A 234 3.80 -15.52 33.33
CA LEU A 234 4.45 -14.91 34.50
C LEU A 234 4.79 -15.93 35.60
N GLN A 235 4.15 -17.10 35.63
CA GLN A 235 4.49 -18.18 36.57
C GLN A 235 5.79 -18.92 36.18
N ASN A 236 6.35 -18.63 35.00
CA ASN A 236 7.60 -19.25 34.56
C ASN A 236 8.80 -18.71 35.35
N LYS A 237 9.14 -19.40 36.45
CA LYS A 237 10.25 -19.08 37.36
C LYS A 237 11.63 -19.07 36.69
N LYS A 238 11.79 -19.67 35.50
CA LYS A 238 13.07 -19.63 34.76
C LYS A 238 13.31 -18.29 34.05
N ALA A 239 12.28 -17.46 33.91
CA ALA A 239 12.38 -16.21 33.17
C ALA A 239 11.92 -14.98 33.96
N PHE A 240 11.04 -15.16 34.94
CA PHE A 240 10.51 -14.07 35.75
C PHE A 240 10.64 -14.40 37.23
N LYS A 241 11.13 -13.44 38.00
CA LYS A 241 11.20 -13.49 39.46
C LYS A 241 10.19 -12.50 40.04
N ARG A 242 9.42 -12.95 41.02
CA ARG A 242 8.50 -12.10 41.79
C ARG A 242 9.20 -11.64 43.07
N ASP A 243 9.17 -10.35 43.35
CA ASP A 243 9.71 -9.78 44.59
C ASP A 243 8.70 -9.86 45.75
N SER A 244 9.15 -9.47 46.95
CA SER A 244 8.32 -9.43 48.16
C SER A 244 7.16 -8.43 48.09
N ARG A 245 7.21 -7.47 47.17
CA ARG A 245 6.14 -6.48 46.90
C ARG A 245 5.19 -6.93 45.80
N GLY A 246 5.34 -8.16 45.32
CA GLY A 246 4.50 -8.76 44.30
C GLY A 246 4.79 -8.30 42.87
N LYS A 247 5.87 -7.55 42.63
CA LYS A 247 6.30 -7.09 41.31
C LYS A 247 7.21 -8.11 40.63
N TYR A 248 7.23 -8.09 39.31
CA TYR A 248 8.00 -9.01 38.49
C TYR A 248 9.24 -8.33 37.93
N ASN A 249 10.34 -9.07 37.91
CA ASN A 249 11.59 -8.70 37.26
C ASN A 249 12.11 -9.87 36.40
N LEU A 250 13.07 -9.58 35.52
CA LEU A 250 13.80 -10.62 34.79
C LEU A 250 14.69 -11.41 35.75
N VAL A 251 14.81 -12.72 35.50
CA VAL A 251 15.80 -13.59 36.15
C VAL A 251 17.17 -13.33 35.55
#